data_AF-A0A9X5U967-F1
#
_entry.id   AF-A0A9X5U967-F1
#
_cell.length_a   1.000
_cell.length_b   1.000
_cell.length_c   1.000
_cell.angle_alpha   90.00
_cell.angle_beta   90.00
_cell.angle_gamma   90.00
#
_symmetry.space_group_name_H-M   'P 1'
#
loop_
_entity.id
_entity.type
_entity.pdbx_description
1 polymer ?
#
loop_
_entity_poly.entity_id
_entity_poly.type
_entity_poly.pdbx_seq_one_letter_code
_entity_poly.pdbx_strand_id
1 'polypeptide(L)'
;MSEHPATSNLRTGETVWTGRGPRIPISWLAAAGRANPEVRVQVPAGWWRLTPASTLHDPNPGYIAELAVPVVGHDAPQVIYSTRTTTLSQLEAALGWPIPLPIRLLLTLASLSTRSAATGPRTSPGADRPALTADPADPAESAIYRPSRSNTVQAGDLLTTYGRLLAAETVIATWSYGTARVDLLSDPPPNGVDDDLAYWRIYDGERILFAGAHVPGLLDLTADPSEALRSLLGLPAGLRRASIRLAAGQAWFVDRYADLFDQFAAIPGQIYPPGTHVRVTLPDGQDADGALYASAPRDGGGTTYRWRPDAANQPGHPWQRHPTWTLETTELHLTDILGTHISTDDQPDVPLATGAVVRTVDDPRFTVGTVLRALHYRTGSPTYEVQPHDTPTRPLLLPADAVLPLRPSAWPSLDRLLTARADAGLDLLSGEVLATTTETARVFDGPHGPRLYDVRPTPPGPVDPTRAAEPATVSDEVPALLTLLSGPTPTATAQLIGTTRLVRDPVHGHLAVHEIEYQQALALGPDRLGALLARRPWLSPGNPPLETAAALAAIHAPLDVLTTFVRLSQPPPTSAPGSPGMEDVSRPAAPSPDSPSPATSLSDPAAPAWDGP
;
A
#
# COMPACT_ATOMS: atom_id res chain seq x y z
N MET A 1 35.25 -57.87 -8.75
CA MET A 1 34.33 -57.64 -7.61
C MET A 1 34.91 -56.60 -6.69
N SER A 2 34.45 -55.36 -6.83
CA SER A 2 34.32 -54.31 -5.81
C SER A 2 34.10 -53.01 -6.58
N GLU A 3 32.84 -52.79 -6.93
CA GLU A 3 32.35 -51.56 -7.54
C GLU A 3 32.20 -50.48 -6.46
N HIS A 4 32.69 -49.29 -6.76
CA HIS A 4 32.46 -48.07 -6.01
C HIS A 4 30.97 -47.68 -6.07
N PRO A 5 30.33 -47.29 -4.95
CA PRO A 5 28.97 -46.78 -4.98
C PRO A 5 28.96 -45.33 -5.47
N ALA A 6 28.03 -45.09 -6.40
CA ALA A 6 27.75 -43.83 -7.05
C ALA A 6 27.31 -42.73 -6.07
N THR A 7 27.86 -41.55 -6.29
CA THR A 7 27.38 -40.26 -5.79
C THR A 7 26.01 -39.95 -6.39
N SER A 8 24.94 -40.01 -5.59
CA SER A 8 23.63 -39.47 -6.00
C SER A 8 23.59 -37.97 -5.71
N ASN A 9 23.39 -37.22 -6.77
CA ASN A 9 23.15 -35.78 -6.77
C ASN A 9 21.84 -35.47 -6.02
N LEU A 10 21.95 -35.06 -4.76
CA LEU A 10 20.91 -34.27 -4.11
C LEU A 10 20.96 -32.88 -4.73
N ARG A 11 20.13 -32.70 -5.77
CA ARG A 11 19.71 -31.38 -6.27
C ARG A 11 19.33 -30.52 -5.07
N THR A 12 20.11 -29.46 -4.86
CA THR A 12 19.71 -28.25 -4.16
C THR A 12 18.32 -27.85 -4.66
N GLY A 13 17.31 -28.02 -3.80
CA GLY A 13 16.02 -27.39 -4.02
C GLY A 13 16.25 -25.89 -4.05
N GLU A 14 16.12 -25.29 -5.23
CA GLU A 14 15.89 -23.86 -5.36
C GLU A 14 14.69 -23.54 -4.48
N THR A 15 14.95 -22.82 -3.38
CA THR A 15 13.90 -22.25 -2.56
C THR A 15 13.31 -21.12 -3.37
N VAL A 16 12.23 -21.43 -4.07
CA VAL A 16 11.46 -20.50 -4.90
C VAL A 16 10.99 -19.35 -4.01
N TRP A 17 11.30 -18.13 -4.45
CA TRP A 17 10.92 -16.87 -3.81
C TRP A 17 9.40 -16.78 -3.84
N THR A 18 8.79 -16.33 -2.75
CA THR A 18 7.38 -15.94 -2.81
C THR A 18 7.30 -14.65 -2.03
N GLY A 19 7.11 -13.51 -2.70
CA GLY A 19 6.82 -12.21 -2.09
C GLY A 19 5.49 -12.16 -1.35
N ARG A 20 4.97 -13.34 -0.97
CA ARG A 20 3.80 -13.51 -0.13
C ARG A 20 4.19 -13.09 1.27
N GLY A 21 3.28 -12.39 1.95
CA GLY A 21 3.40 -12.07 3.37
C GLY A 21 3.66 -13.33 4.23
N PRO A 22 3.82 -13.16 5.55
CA PRO A 22 4.15 -14.26 6.45
C PRO A 22 3.14 -15.42 6.30
N ARG A 23 3.61 -16.59 5.83
CA ARG A 23 2.77 -17.80 5.73
C ARG A 23 2.67 -18.47 7.09
N ILE A 24 1.45 -18.60 7.63
CA ILE A 24 1.18 -19.33 8.87
C ILE A 24 0.66 -20.73 8.49
N PRO A 25 1.39 -21.83 8.78
CA PRO A 25 0.93 -23.17 8.40
C PRO A 25 -0.40 -23.54 9.06
N ILE A 26 -1.38 -23.93 8.25
CA ILE A 26 -2.71 -24.37 8.73
C ILE A 26 -2.61 -25.58 9.68
N SER A 27 -1.64 -26.46 9.46
CA SER A 27 -1.37 -27.62 10.32
C SER A 27 -1.00 -27.22 11.76
N TRP A 28 -0.34 -26.08 11.94
CA TRP A 28 -0.02 -25.54 13.27
C TRP A 28 -1.27 -25.01 13.96
N LEU A 29 -2.13 -24.29 13.22
CA LEU A 29 -3.40 -23.77 13.71
C LEU A 29 -4.36 -24.90 14.13
N ALA A 30 -4.41 -25.98 13.35
CA ALA A 30 -5.23 -27.15 13.64
C ALA A 30 -4.73 -27.97 14.85
N ALA A 31 -3.43 -27.94 15.15
CA ALA A 31 -2.88 -28.55 16.36
C ALA A 31 -3.17 -27.70 17.60
N ALA A 32 -2.94 -26.38 17.52
CA ALA A 32 -3.19 -25.44 18.60
C ALA A 32 -4.68 -25.38 19.01
N GLY A 33 -5.59 -25.31 18.04
CA GLY A 33 -7.04 -25.25 18.30
C GLY A 33 -7.62 -26.50 18.98
N ARG A 34 -6.93 -27.65 18.91
CA ARG A 34 -7.34 -28.89 19.60
C ARG A 34 -6.87 -28.96 21.06
N ALA A 35 -5.74 -28.32 21.40
CA ALA A 35 -5.15 -28.37 22.74
C ALA A 35 -5.69 -27.29 23.69
N ASN A 36 -5.93 -26.07 23.19
CA ASN A 36 -6.48 -24.97 23.98
C ASN A 36 -7.29 -24.02 23.08
N PRO A 37 -8.63 -23.98 23.17
CA PRO A 37 -9.50 -23.22 22.24
C PRO A 37 -9.50 -21.70 22.51
N GLU A 38 -8.60 -21.22 23.34
CA GLU A 38 -8.49 -19.83 23.78
C GLU A 38 -7.43 -19.08 22.96
N VAL A 39 -7.79 -17.89 22.49
CA VAL A 39 -6.86 -16.94 21.88
C VAL A 39 -6.75 -15.70 22.74
N ARG A 40 -5.51 -15.31 23.07
CA ARG A 40 -5.20 -14.10 23.82
C ARG A 40 -4.52 -13.09 22.93
N VAL A 41 -5.02 -11.86 22.90
CA VAL A 41 -4.42 -10.73 22.18
C VAL A 41 -4.04 -9.67 23.20
N GLN A 42 -2.75 -9.43 23.37
CA GLN A 42 -2.27 -8.37 24.27
C GLN A 42 -2.67 -7.00 23.71
N VAL A 43 -3.02 -6.06 24.57
CA VAL A 43 -3.30 -4.65 24.22
C VAL A 43 -2.64 -3.75 25.26
N PRO A 44 -2.41 -2.45 24.98
CA PRO A 44 -1.72 -1.57 25.93
C PRO A 44 -2.28 -1.60 27.36
N ALA A 45 -3.59 -1.73 27.50
CA ALA A 45 -4.25 -1.75 28.82
C ALA A 45 -4.44 -3.15 29.43
N GLY A 46 -4.13 -4.25 28.74
CA GLY A 46 -4.45 -5.60 29.22
C GLY A 46 -4.41 -6.65 28.11
N TRP A 47 -5.40 -7.52 28.04
CA TRP A 47 -5.55 -8.44 26.91
C TRP A 47 -7.00 -8.81 26.64
N TRP A 48 -7.29 -9.05 25.36
CA TRP A 48 -8.51 -9.72 24.95
C TRP A 48 -8.35 -11.22 25.02
N ARG A 49 -9.40 -11.88 25.48
CA ARG A 49 -9.58 -13.33 25.43
C ARG A 49 -10.74 -13.65 24.50
N LEU A 50 -10.48 -14.45 23.47
CA LEU A 50 -11.47 -14.95 22.51
C LEU A 50 -11.64 -16.47 22.70
N THR A 51 -12.88 -16.93 22.85
CA THR A 51 -13.20 -18.35 23.06
C THR A 51 -14.54 -18.73 22.42
N PRO A 52 -14.70 -19.97 21.93
CA PRO A 52 -16.03 -20.51 21.62
C PRO A 52 -16.89 -20.56 22.89
N ALA A 53 -18.17 -20.22 22.77
CA ALA A 53 -19.13 -20.34 23.87
C ALA A 53 -19.48 -21.81 24.09
N SER A 54 -18.95 -22.43 25.14
CA SER A 54 -19.28 -23.81 25.51
C SER A 54 -20.43 -23.86 26.51
N THR A 55 -21.68 -23.91 26.02
CA THR A 55 -22.82 -24.32 26.86
C THR A 55 -23.48 -25.55 26.26
N LEU A 56 -23.54 -26.63 27.03
CA LEU A 56 -23.96 -27.99 26.66
C LEU A 56 -25.37 -28.10 26.05
N HIS A 57 -26.20 -27.05 26.14
CA HIS A 57 -27.61 -27.06 25.75
C HIS A 57 -27.99 -25.94 24.77
N ASP A 58 -27.01 -25.20 24.25
CA ASP A 58 -27.28 -24.13 23.30
C ASP A 58 -27.09 -24.66 21.86
N PRO A 59 -28.17 -24.75 21.04
CA PRO A 59 -28.07 -25.27 19.67
C PRO A 59 -27.20 -24.40 18.75
N ASN A 60 -26.87 -23.17 19.15
CA ASN A 60 -25.91 -22.30 18.46
C ASN A 60 -24.76 -21.93 19.41
N PRO A 61 -23.66 -22.72 19.47
CA PRO A 61 -22.49 -22.33 20.26
C PRO A 61 -21.90 -21.05 19.65
N GLY A 62 -22.13 -19.93 20.33
CA GLY A 62 -21.61 -18.62 19.93
C GLY A 62 -20.12 -18.45 20.19
N TYR A 63 -19.67 -17.20 20.23
CA TYR A 63 -18.31 -16.81 20.54
C TYR A 63 -18.32 -15.72 21.61
N ILE A 64 -17.32 -15.74 22.47
CA ILE A 64 -17.18 -14.80 23.59
C ILE A 64 -15.86 -14.05 23.43
N ALA A 65 -15.91 -12.74 23.64
CA ALA A 65 -14.74 -11.89 23.84
C ALA A 65 -14.78 -11.26 25.23
N GLU A 66 -13.65 -11.28 25.93
CA GLU A 66 -13.49 -10.65 27.24
C GLU A 66 -12.23 -9.81 27.29
N LEU A 67 -12.33 -8.58 27.81
CA LEU A 67 -11.19 -7.72 28.08
C LEU A 67 -10.78 -7.86 29.55
N ALA A 68 -9.59 -8.40 29.77
CA ALA A 68 -8.99 -8.57 31.08
C ALA A 68 -7.89 -7.52 31.29
N VAL A 69 -7.93 -6.82 32.42
CA VAL A 69 -6.97 -5.77 32.80
C VAL A 69 -6.28 -6.17 34.10
N PRO A 70 -4.94 -6.05 34.21
CA PRO A 70 -4.24 -6.29 35.46
C PRO A 70 -4.62 -5.21 36.49
N VAL A 71 -4.95 -5.63 37.72
CA VAL A 71 -5.32 -4.72 38.81
C VAL A 71 -4.22 -4.76 39.88
N VAL A 72 -3.72 -3.59 40.25
CA VAL A 72 -2.69 -3.46 41.28
C VAL A 72 -3.19 -4.06 42.60
N GLY A 73 -2.40 -4.96 43.19
CA GLY A 73 -2.73 -5.63 44.46
C GLY A 73 -3.68 -6.82 44.34
N HIS A 74 -4.00 -7.28 43.12
CA HIS A 74 -4.75 -8.51 42.88
C HIS A 74 -3.91 -9.51 42.09
N ASP A 75 -3.91 -10.77 42.51
CA ASP A 75 -3.18 -11.85 41.81
C ASP A 75 -3.86 -12.26 40.49
N ALA A 76 -5.17 -11.98 40.36
CA ALA A 76 -5.96 -12.32 39.18
C ALA A 76 -6.38 -11.03 38.42
N PRO A 77 -6.36 -11.07 37.08
CA PRO A 77 -6.82 -9.96 36.25
C PRO A 77 -8.34 -9.77 36.37
N GLN A 78 -8.79 -8.52 36.33
CA GLN A 78 -10.21 -8.19 36.35
C GLN A 78 -10.75 -8.11 34.91
N VAL A 79 -11.87 -8.77 34.64
CA VAL A 79 -12.59 -8.58 33.37
C VAL A 79 -13.49 -7.37 33.47
N ILE A 80 -13.21 -6.37 32.64
CA ILE A 80 -13.90 -5.07 32.62
C ILE A 80 -14.91 -4.96 31.48
N TYR A 81 -14.85 -5.88 30.50
CA TYR A 81 -15.79 -5.95 29.38
C TYR A 81 -15.96 -7.39 28.91
N SER A 82 -17.18 -7.76 28.54
CA SER A 82 -17.50 -9.05 27.94
C SER A 82 -18.62 -8.89 26.94
N THR A 83 -18.49 -9.55 25.79
CA THR A 83 -19.54 -9.64 24.78
C THR A 83 -19.64 -11.06 24.24
N ARG A 84 -20.85 -11.47 23.86
CA ARG A 84 -21.17 -12.78 23.29
C ARG A 84 -22.03 -12.61 22.06
N THR A 85 -21.66 -13.27 20.97
CA THR A 85 -22.38 -13.25 19.69
C THR A 85 -22.55 -14.67 19.16
N THR A 86 -23.39 -14.87 18.13
CA THR A 86 -23.56 -16.19 17.53
C THR A 86 -22.51 -16.51 16.47
N THR A 87 -21.94 -15.48 15.81
CA THR A 87 -20.90 -15.65 14.80
C THR A 87 -19.68 -14.76 15.09
N LEU A 88 -18.52 -15.16 14.57
CA LEU A 88 -17.29 -14.37 14.65
C LEU A 88 -17.40 -13.03 13.91
N SER A 89 -18.17 -12.96 12.83
CA SER A 89 -18.42 -11.69 12.12
C SER A 89 -19.24 -10.71 12.95
N GLN A 90 -20.25 -11.19 13.68
CA GLN A 90 -20.96 -10.34 14.64
C GLN A 90 -20.03 -9.90 15.78
N LEU A 91 -19.10 -10.76 16.19
CA LEU A 91 -18.12 -10.44 17.23
C LEU A 91 -17.18 -9.32 16.76
N GLU A 92 -16.65 -9.39 15.53
CA GLU A 92 -15.85 -8.33 14.91
C GLU A 92 -16.60 -7.00 14.87
N ALA A 93 -17.87 -7.00 14.43
CA ALA A 93 -18.68 -5.78 14.39
C ALA A 93 -18.94 -5.20 15.79
N ALA A 94 -19.15 -6.06 16.79
CA ALA A 94 -19.33 -5.64 18.19
C ALA A 94 -18.03 -5.11 18.82
N LEU A 95 -16.88 -5.67 18.46
CA LEU A 95 -15.57 -5.25 18.95
C LEU A 95 -15.01 -4.05 18.20
N GLY A 96 -15.44 -3.83 16.96
CA GLY A 96 -14.97 -2.76 16.10
C GLY A 96 -13.57 -2.98 15.53
N TRP A 97 -12.99 -4.18 15.64
CA TRP A 97 -11.66 -4.52 15.11
C TRP A 97 -11.64 -5.94 14.53
N PRO A 98 -10.77 -6.24 13.55
CA PRO A 98 -10.80 -7.52 12.82
C PRO A 98 -10.35 -8.69 13.68
N ILE A 99 -10.99 -9.84 13.57
CA ILE A 99 -10.45 -11.10 14.08
C ILE A 99 -9.74 -11.75 12.89
N PRO A 100 -8.40 -11.80 12.87
CA PRO A 100 -7.67 -12.36 11.74
C PRO A 100 -8.20 -13.72 11.26
N LEU A 101 -8.29 -13.95 9.95
CA LEU A 101 -8.77 -15.23 9.37
C LEU A 101 -8.10 -16.47 10.02
N PRO A 102 -6.77 -16.50 10.27
CA PRO A 102 -6.14 -17.62 10.97
C PRO A 102 -6.71 -17.90 12.37
N ILE A 103 -7.08 -16.85 13.13
CA ILE A 103 -7.73 -16.97 14.44
C ILE A 103 -9.17 -17.48 14.27
N ARG A 104 -9.89 -17.01 13.25
CA ARG A 104 -11.27 -17.42 12.97
C ARG A 104 -11.36 -18.91 12.67
N LEU A 105 -10.45 -19.42 11.84
CA LEU A 105 -10.31 -20.85 11.56
C LEU A 105 -10.08 -21.64 12.85
N LEU A 106 -9.14 -21.18 13.69
CA LEU A 106 -8.82 -21.84 14.96
C LEU A 106 -10.04 -21.92 15.89
N LEU A 107 -10.73 -20.79 16.11
CA LEU A 107 -11.93 -20.73 16.96
C LEU A 107 -13.08 -21.56 16.40
N THR A 108 -13.22 -21.63 15.08
CA THR A 108 -14.25 -22.43 14.42
C THR A 108 -13.98 -23.93 14.57
N LEU A 109 -12.77 -24.39 14.29
CA LEU A 109 -12.35 -25.79 14.48
C LEU A 109 -12.44 -26.23 15.94
N ALA A 110 -12.10 -25.34 16.88
CA ALA A 110 -12.28 -25.56 18.32
C ALA A 110 -13.76 -25.73 18.70
N SER A 111 -14.67 -24.92 18.13
CA SER A 111 -16.12 -25.04 18.34
C SER A 111 -16.70 -26.36 17.83
N LEU A 112 -16.11 -26.94 16.78
CA LEU A 112 -16.52 -28.24 16.22
C LEU A 112 -16.00 -29.39 17.10
N SER A 113 -14.75 -29.30 17.56
CA SER A 113 -14.12 -30.33 18.40
C SER A 113 -14.80 -30.45 19.78
N THR A 114 -15.21 -29.33 20.37
CA THR A 114 -15.94 -29.31 21.64
C THR A 114 -17.36 -29.89 21.54
N ARG A 115 -17.99 -29.84 20.35
CA ARG A 115 -19.26 -30.52 20.06
C ARG A 115 -19.09 -32.05 19.98
N SER A 116 -17.96 -32.54 19.48
CA SER A 116 -17.69 -33.99 19.37
C SER A 116 -17.16 -34.63 20.66
N ALA A 117 -16.47 -33.88 21.54
CA ALA A 117 -15.90 -34.38 22.79
C ALA A 117 -16.90 -34.33 23.96
N ALA A 118 -18.11 -34.89 23.77
CA ALA A 118 -19.11 -35.02 24.81
C ALA A 118 -18.89 -36.32 25.62
N THR A 119 -17.91 -36.36 26.53
CA THR A 119 -17.85 -37.40 27.61
C THR A 119 -16.90 -37.09 28.79
N GLY A 120 -16.41 -35.85 28.95
CA GLY A 120 -15.51 -35.50 30.06
C GLY A 120 -16.08 -34.40 30.97
N PRO A 121 -16.01 -34.54 32.32
CA PRO A 121 -16.38 -33.47 33.23
C PRO A 121 -15.32 -32.36 33.14
N ARG A 122 -15.64 -31.27 32.45
CA ARG A 122 -14.84 -30.05 32.49
C ARG A 122 -15.41 -29.11 33.53
N THR A 123 -14.61 -28.81 34.53
CA THR A 123 -14.86 -27.78 35.54
C THR A 123 -14.98 -26.43 34.84
N SER A 124 -16.21 -25.95 34.73
CA SER A 124 -16.50 -24.57 34.38
C SER A 124 -16.04 -23.69 35.55
N PRO A 125 -15.18 -22.68 35.35
CA PRO A 125 -15.02 -21.64 36.35
C PRO A 125 -16.33 -20.84 36.42
N GLY A 126 -17.07 -21.07 37.51
CA GLY A 126 -18.03 -20.17 38.15
C GLY A 126 -18.85 -19.25 37.24
N ALA A 127 -20.08 -19.69 36.98
CA ALA A 127 -21.22 -18.80 36.78
C ALA A 127 -21.49 -18.05 38.11
N ASP A 128 -20.74 -16.98 38.36
CA ASP A 128 -21.07 -15.90 39.29
C ASP A 128 -20.16 -14.73 38.94
N ARG A 129 -20.55 -13.97 37.91
CA ARG A 129 -19.91 -12.70 37.58
C ARG A 129 -20.91 -11.58 37.83
N PRO A 130 -20.58 -10.58 38.66
CA PRO A 130 -21.45 -9.44 38.82
C PRO A 130 -21.63 -8.75 37.47
N ALA A 131 -22.88 -8.49 37.10
CA ALA A 131 -23.21 -7.57 36.03
C ALA A 131 -22.71 -6.18 36.44
N LEU A 132 -21.51 -5.80 35.98
CA LEU A 132 -20.98 -4.46 36.19
C LEU A 132 -21.63 -3.52 35.17
N THR A 133 -22.59 -2.75 35.68
CA THR A 133 -23.16 -1.56 35.04
C THR A 133 -22.20 -0.37 35.10
N ALA A 134 -22.18 0.38 33.99
CA ALA A 134 -21.97 1.83 33.86
C ALA A 134 -20.55 2.40 34.06
N ASP A 135 -19.83 2.52 32.93
CA ASP A 135 -19.05 3.72 32.57
C ASP A 135 -19.34 3.99 31.06
N PRO A 136 -19.50 5.25 30.59
CA PRO A 136 -20.27 5.61 29.40
C PRO A 136 -19.46 5.60 28.08
N ALA A 137 -18.20 5.16 28.10
CA ALA A 137 -17.41 4.97 26.89
C ALA A 137 -17.29 3.47 26.60
N ASP A 138 -17.85 3.03 25.48
CA ASP A 138 -17.66 1.66 24.99
C ASP A 138 -16.15 1.38 24.90
N PRO A 139 -15.58 0.42 25.66
CA PRO A 139 -14.15 0.12 25.62
C PRO A 139 -13.66 -0.23 24.22
N ALA A 140 -14.57 -0.68 23.34
CA ALA A 140 -14.31 -0.87 21.92
C ALA A 140 -13.95 0.43 21.19
N GLU A 141 -14.18 1.62 21.75
CA GLU A 141 -13.91 2.93 21.14
C GLU A 141 -12.53 3.52 21.51
N SER A 142 -11.90 3.05 22.59
CA SER A 142 -10.62 3.58 23.05
C SER A 142 -9.42 2.81 22.50
N ALA A 143 -8.44 3.54 21.97
CA ALA A 143 -7.25 2.97 21.33
C ALA A 143 -6.40 2.07 22.27
N ILE A 144 -6.38 2.35 23.58
CA ILE A 144 -5.61 1.55 24.56
C ILE A 144 -6.17 0.13 24.77
N TYR A 145 -7.44 -0.08 24.40
CA TYR A 145 -8.11 -1.38 24.47
C TYR A 145 -8.18 -2.07 23.10
N ARG A 146 -7.69 -1.45 22.01
CA ARG A 146 -7.72 -2.08 20.69
C ARG A 146 -6.40 -2.79 20.38
N PRO A 147 -6.44 -3.95 19.68
CA PRO A 147 -5.25 -4.53 19.11
C PRO A 147 -4.59 -3.60 18.09
N SER A 148 -3.28 -3.46 18.20
CA SER A 148 -2.40 -2.85 17.21
C SER A 148 -1.54 -3.91 16.53
N ARG A 149 -0.93 -3.59 15.40
CA ARG A 149 -0.15 -4.55 14.59
C ARG A 149 1.02 -5.19 15.37
N SER A 150 1.64 -4.47 16.28
CA SER A 150 2.77 -4.95 17.08
C SER A 150 2.34 -5.75 18.32
N ASN A 151 1.05 -5.81 18.64
CA ASN A 151 0.59 -6.56 19.79
C ASN A 151 0.77 -8.07 19.61
N THR A 152 1.18 -8.73 20.69
CA THR A 152 1.38 -10.17 20.72
C THR A 152 0.06 -10.92 20.78
N VAL A 153 -0.03 -12.00 20.01
CA VAL A 153 -1.13 -12.96 20.01
C VAL A 153 -0.60 -14.32 20.44
N GLN A 154 -1.29 -14.92 21.40
CA GLN A 154 -1.05 -16.28 21.87
C GLN A 154 -2.28 -17.15 21.60
N ALA A 155 -2.10 -18.29 20.94
CA ALA A 155 -3.14 -19.29 20.68
C ALA A 155 -2.57 -20.70 20.84
N GLY A 156 -2.80 -21.33 21.99
CA GLY A 156 -2.05 -22.53 22.38
C GLY A 156 -0.55 -22.24 22.43
N ASP A 157 0.25 -23.01 21.68
CA ASP A 157 1.70 -22.83 21.56
C ASP A 157 2.11 -21.82 20.47
N LEU A 158 1.14 -21.32 19.67
CA LEU A 158 1.42 -20.28 18.69
C LEU A 158 1.62 -18.94 19.40
N LEU A 159 2.80 -18.35 19.24
CA LEU A 159 3.13 -16.99 19.65
C LEU A 159 3.52 -16.18 18.41
N THR A 160 2.74 -15.15 18.09
CA THR A 160 2.94 -14.30 16.91
C THR A 160 2.49 -12.87 17.20
N THR A 161 2.51 -11.99 16.20
CA THR A 161 1.96 -10.64 16.29
C THR A 161 0.63 -10.55 15.56
N TYR A 162 -0.22 -9.65 16.01
CA TYR A 162 -1.53 -9.39 15.41
C TYR A 162 -1.38 -8.89 13.96
N GLY A 163 -0.35 -8.07 13.68
CA GLY A 163 -0.02 -7.60 12.34
C GLY A 163 0.36 -8.71 11.38
N ARG A 164 1.14 -9.72 11.82
CA ARG A 164 1.46 -10.90 10.99
C ARG A 164 0.23 -11.73 10.65
N LEU A 165 -0.70 -11.86 11.60
CA LEU A 165 -1.96 -12.57 11.36
C LEU A 165 -2.86 -11.84 10.35
N LEU A 166 -2.93 -10.50 10.42
CA LEU A 166 -3.64 -9.70 9.41
C LEU A 166 -2.95 -9.72 8.05
N ALA A 167 -1.62 -9.68 8.02
CA ALA A 167 -0.84 -9.73 6.77
C ALA A 167 -0.91 -11.10 6.06
N ALA A 168 -1.35 -12.14 6.77
CA ALA A 168 -1.60 -13.46 6.21
C ALA A 168 -3.00 -13.58 5.55
N GLU A 169 -3.88 -12.59 5.70
CA GLU A 169 -5.18 -12.57 5.04
C GLU A 169 -5.04 -12.24 3.55
N THR A 170 -5.75 -12.99 2.70
CA THR A 170 -5.81 -12.71 1.26
C THR A 170 -6.97 -11.74 0.99
N VAL A 171 -6.66 -10.53 0.55
CA VAL A 171 -7.65 -9.56 0.11
C VAL A 171 -7.94 -9.79 -1.38
N ILE A 172 -9.19 -10.12 -1.72
CA ILE A 172 -9.64 -10.33 -3.11
C ILE A 172 -9.83 -8.97 -3.78
N ALA A 173 -10.59 -8.09 -3.12
CA ALA A 173 -10.92 -6.77 -3.63
C ALA A 173 -11.12 -5.80 -2.46
N THR A 174 -10.73 -4.55 -2.68
CA THR A 174 -11.00 -3.46 -1.73
C THR A 174 -11.64 -2.29 -2.44
N TRP A 175 -12.73 -1.77 -1.88
CA TRP A 175 -13.30 -0.49 -2.27
C TRP A 175 -13.10 0.52 -1.14
N SER A 176 -12.84 1.79 -1.47
CA SER A 176 -12.68 2.84 -0.45
C SER A 176 -13.17 4.21 -0.93
N TYR A 177 -13.77 4.97 -0.04
CA TYR A 177 -14.14 6.36 -0.23
C TYR A 177 -13.99 7.14 1.09
N GLY A 178 -13.12 8.15 1.11
CA GLY A 178 -12.79 8.88 2.33
C GLY A 178 -12.29 7.95 3.44
N THR A 179 -12.99 7.93 4.58
CA THR A 179 -12.70 7.01 5.70
C THR A 179 -13.39 5.66 5.57
N ALA A 180 -14.37 5.53 4.68
CA ALA A 180 -15.14 4.31 4.52
C ALA A 180 -14.41 3.32 3.60
N ARG A 181 -14.42 2.05 3.96
CA ARG A 181 -13.75 0.98 3.20
C ARG A 181 -14.54 -0.31 3.25
N VAL A 182 -14.55 -1.06 2.15
CA VAL A 182 -15.10 -2.41 2.07
C VAL A 182 -13.97 -3.33 1.62
N ASP A 183 -13.61 -4.30 2.45
CA ASP A 183 -12.66 -5.35 2.08
C ASP A 183 -13.42 -6.65 1.83
N LEU A 184 -13.14 -7.30 0.71
CA LEU A 184 -13.50 -8.67 0.40
C LEU A 184 -12.25 -9.55 0.57
N LEU A 185 -12.37 -10.62 1.33
CA LEU A 185 -11.28 -11.47 1.77
C LEU A 185 -11.55 -12.92 1.35
N SER A 186 -10.53 -13.63 0.90
CA SER A 186 -10.58 -15.08 0.67
C SER A 186 -9.93 -15.81 1.84
N ASP A 187 -10.56 -16.89 2.28
CA ASP A 187 -9.97 -17.86 3.18
C ASP A 187 -9.40 -19.01 2.35
N PRO A 188 -8.08 -19.27 2.36
CA PRO A 188 -7.54 -20.41 1.63
C PRO A 188 -8.15 -21.70 2.23
N PRO A 189 -8.79 -22.56 1.41
CA PRO A 189 -9.50 -23.71 1.92
C PRO A 189 -8.53 -24.65 2.64
N PRO A 190 -8.87 -25.16 3.84
CA PRO A 190 -7.95 -25.97 4.62
C PRO A 190 -7.54 -27.29 3.94
N ASN A 191 -8.31 -27.77 2.96
CA ASN A 191 -8.20 -29.14 2.43
C ASN A 191 -8.33 -29.28 0.89
N GLY A 192 -8.27 -28.19 0.11
CA GLY A 192 -8.37 -28.29 -1.37
C GLY A 192 -9.71 -28.85 -1.90
N VAL A 193 -10.80 -28.63 -1.16
CA VAL A 193 -12.16 -28.83 -1.67
C VAL A 193 -12.75 -27.44 -1.92
N ASP A 194 -13.28 -27.25 -3.12
CA ASP A 194 -13.65 -26.03 -3.87
C ASP A 194 -14.50 -24.93 -3.20
N ASP A 195 -14.74 -24.94 -1.89
CA ASP A 195 -15.51 -23.87 -1.25
C ASP A 195 -14.57 -22.82 -0.65
N ASP A 196 -14.09 -21.90 -1.50
CA ASP A 196 -13.46 -20.65 -1.07
C ASP A 196 -14.50 -19.84 -0.25
N LEU A 197 -14.36 -19.87 1.08
CA LEU A 197 -15.21 -19.06 1.96
C LEU A 197 -14.73 -17.61 1.89
N ALA A 198 -15.50 -16.77 1.22
CA ALA A 198 -15.21 -15.35 1.15
C ALA A 198 -15.87 -14.56 2.29
N TYR A 199 -15.06 -13.77 2.98
CA TYR A 199 -15.46 -12.93 4.09
C TYR A 199 -15.42 -11.47 3.69
N TRP A 200 -16.22 -10.63 4.32
CA TRP A 200 -16.21 -9.20 4.03
C TRP A 200 -16.27 -8.37 5.30
N ARG A 201 -15.70 -7.17 5.23
CA ARG A 201 -15.66 -6.18 6.31
C ARG A 201 -15.95 -4.79 5.75
N ILE A 202 -16.84 -4.04 6.40
CA ILE A 202 -17.11 -2.63 6.13
C ILE A 202 -16.55 -1.81 7.30
N TYR A 203 -15.69 -0.85 6.99
CA TYR A 203 -14.99 -0.01 7.93
C TYR A 203 -15.45 1.45 7.82
N ASP A 204 -15.31 2.17 8.93
CA ASP A 204 -15.14 3.62 8.95
C ASP A 204 -13.88 3.96 9.76
N GLY A 205 -12.88 4.50 9.08
CA GLY A 205 -11.51 4.61 9.59
C GLY A 205 -10.94 3.23 9.90
N GLU A 206 -10.51 3.03 11.15
CA GLU A 206 -10.00 1.75 11.63
C GLU A 206 -11.10 0.85 12.24
N ARG A 207 -12.33 1.36 12.39
CA ARG A 207 -13.41 0.64 13.07
C ARG A 207 -14.19 -0.22 12.07
N ILE A 208 -14.37 -1.50 12.40
CA ILE A 208 -15.33 -2.38 11.69
C ILE A 208 -16.75 -2.08 12.17
N LEU A 209 -17.66 -1.85 11.24
CA LEU A 209 -19.07 -1.59 11.52
C LEU A 209 -19.96 -2.76 11.12
N PHE A 210 -19.63 -3.40 10.00
CA PHE A 210 -20.30 -4.59 9.51
C PHE A 210 -19.28 -5.61 9.05
N ALA A 211 -19.55 -6.88 9.30
CA ALA A 211 -18.75 -7.98 8.78
C ALA A 211 -19.64 -9.19 8.51
N GLY A 212 -19.22 -10.05 7.59
CA GLY A 212 -19.96 -11.25 7.23
C GLY A 212 -19.06 -12.32 6.60
N ALA A 213 -19.62 -13.52 6.46
CA ALA A 213 -18.96 -14.68 5.84
C ALA A 213 -19.64 -15.11 4.52
N HIS A 214 -20.72 -14.43 4.16
CA HIS A 214 -21.47 -14.65 2.93
C HIS A 214 -21.97 -13.29 2.44
N VAL A 215 -21.92 -13.05 1.14
CA VAL A 215 -22.63 -11.92 0.52
C VAL A 215 -24.01 -12.44 0.11
N PRO A 216 -25.12 -11.83 0.59
CA PRO A 216 -26.45 -12.28 0.23
C PRO A 216 -26.66 -12.32 -1.29
N GLY A 217 -27.12 -13.46 -1.82
CA GLY A 217 -27.46 -13.61 -3.24
C GLY A 217 -26.31 -14.05 -4.16
N LEU A 218 -25.08 -14.11 -3.66
CA LEU A 218 -23.90 -14.53 -4.43
C LEU A 218 -23.31 -15.82 -3.86
N LEU A 219 -23.13 -16.82 -4.74
CA LEU A 219 -22.60 -18.14 -4.39
C LEU A 219 -21.06 -18.19 -4.51
N ASP A 220 -20.49 -17.40 -5.41
CA ASP A 220 -19.04 -17.33 -5.64
C ASP A 220 -18.58 -15.87 -5.73
N LEU A 221 -17.79 -15.45 -4.73
CA LEU A 221 -17.27 -14.08 -4.61
C LEU A 221 -15.90 -13.93 -5.25
N THR A 222 -15.29 -15.04 -5.67
CA THR A 222 -14.01 -15.05 -6.39
C THR A 222 -14.22 -14.85 -7.89
N ALA A 223 -15.34 -15.36 -8.42
CA ALA A 223 -15.69 -15.24 -9.84
C ALA A 223 -16.05 -13.82 -10.28
N ASP A 224 -16.82 -13.07 -9.47
CA ASP A 224 -17.13 -11.66 -9.72
C ASP A 224 -17.03 -10.78 -8.45
N PRO A 225 -15.81 -10.34 -8.10
CA PRO A 225 -15.61 -9.50 -6.93
C PRO A 225 -16.28 -8.11 -7.06
N SER A 226 -16.53 -7.62 -8.28
CA SER A 226 -17.18 -6.33 -8.49
C SER A 226 -18.68 -6.40 -8.17
N GLU A 227 -19.37 -7.45 -8.60
CA GLU A 227 -20.76 -7.71 -8.22
C GLU A 227 -20.92 -7.92 -6.71
N ALA A 228 -19.97 -8.62 -6.09
CA ALA A 228 -19.90 -8.77 -4.63
C ALA A 228 -19.77 -7.41 -3.92
N LEU A 229 -18.88 -6.55 -4.38
CA LEU A 229 -18.72 -5.21 -3.82
C LEU A 229 -19.97 -4.34 -4.04
N ARG A 230 -20.60 -4.38 -5.21
CA ARG A 230 -21.88 -3.65 -5.46
C ARG A 230 -22.96 -4.10 -4.49
N SER A 231 -23.11 -5.41 -4.28
CA SER A 231 -24.08 -5.97 -3.34
C SER A 231 -23.82 -5.51 -1.90
N LEU A 232 -22.54 -5.45 -1.49
CA LEU A 232 -22.13 -4.97 -0.17
C LEU A 232 -22.34 -3.46 0.00
N LEU A 233 -22.10 -2.66 -1.04
CA LEU A 233 -22.39 -1.22 -1.02
C LEU A 233 -23.91 -0.97 -0.98
N GLY A 234 -24.75 -1.83 -1.55
CA GLY A 234 -26.21 -1.73 -1.41
C GLY A 234 -26.72 -2.03 0.01
N LEU A 235 -25.91 -2.66 0.87
CA LEU A 235 -26.32 -3.14 2.19
C LEU A 235 -26.83 -2.02 3.11
N PRO A 236 -26.13 -0.88 3.32
CA PRO A 236 -26.60 0.18 4.22
C PRO A 236 -27.98 0.73 3.84
N ALA A 237 -28.21 0.97 2.54
CA ALA A 237 -29.52 1.42 2.04
C ALA A 237 -30.62 0.36 2.24
N GLY A 238 -30.28 -0.93 2.08
CA GLY A 238 -31.16 -2.05 2.42
C GLY A 238 -31.53 -2.07 3.91
N LEU A 239 -30.55 -1.95 4.80
CA LEU A 239 -30.76 -1.92 6.26
C LEU A 239 -31.65 -0.75 6.69
N ARG A 240 -31.44 0.44 6.11
CA ARG A 240 -32.25 1.64 6.35
C ARG A 240 -33.72 1.40 5.96
N ARG A 241 -33.96 0.86 4.76
CA ARG A 241 -35.31 0.54 4.26
C ARG A 241 -36.01 -0.51 5.12
N ALA A 242 -35.29 -1.54 5.54
CA ALA A 242 -35.83 -2.61 6.38
C ALA A 242 -36.11 -2.18 7.83
N SER A 243 -35.70 -0.96 8.24
CA SER A 243 -35.88 -0.45 9.61
C SER A 243 -35.33 -1.41 10.68
N ILE A 244 -34.21 -2.08 10.39
CA ILE A 244 -33.56 -3.01 11.31
C ILE A 244 -32.99 -2.23 12.49
N ARG A 245 -33.13 -2.77 13.70
CA ARG A 245 -32.52 -2.18 14.90
C ARG A 245 -31.00 -2.35 14.86
N LEU A 246 -30.28 -1.25 14.72
CA LEU A 246 -28.81 -1.19 14.64
C LEU A 246 -28.19 -0.65 15.94
N ALA A 247 -26.92 -0.96 16.17
CA ALA A 247 -26.13 -0.28 17.20
C ALA A 247 -25.93 1.20 16.82
N ALA A 248 -25.68 2.08 17.80
CA ALA A 248 -25.61 3.53 17.55
C ALA A 248 -24.62 3.93 16.45
N GLY A 249 -23.40 3.35 16.45
CA GLY A 249 -22.40 3.60 15.41
C GLY A 249 -22.80 3.07 14.03
N GLN A 250 -23.47 1.92 13.97
CA GLN A 250 -24.00 1.34 12.73
C GLN A 250 -25.15 2.18 12.16
N ALA A 251 -26.06 2.65 13.02
CA ALA A 251 -27.16 3.53 12.64
C ALA A 251 -26.61 4.85 12.06
N TRP A 252 -25.67 5.48 12.78
CA TRP A 252 -25.00 6.69 12.29
C TRP A 252 -24.32 6.48 10.94
N PHE A 253 -23.62 5.36 10.75
CA PHE A 253 -22.96 5.06 9.49
C PHE A 253 -23.97 4.88 8.35
N VAL A 254 -25.05 4.14 8.61
CA VAL A 254 -26.14 3.96 7.63
C VAL A 254 -26.77 5.31 7.28
N ASP A 255 -27.09 6.14 8.26
CA ASP A 255 -27.67 7.46 8.03
C ASP A 255 -26.73 8.38 7.24
N ARG A 256 -25.42 8.27 7.45
CA ARG A 256 -24.40 9.08 6.79
C ARG A 256 -24.08 8.61 5.36
N TYR A 257 -23.97 7.30 5.14
CA TYR A 257 -23.39 6.73 3.91
C TYR A 257 -24.38 5.98 3.02
N ALA A 258 -25.62 5.69 3.46
CA ALA A 258 -26.54 4.86 2.68
C ALA A 258 -26.81 5.39 1.28
N ASP A 259 -27.14 6.68 1.12
CA ASP A 259 -27.42 7.26 -0.20
C ASP A 259 -26.18 7.30 -1.10
N LEU A 260 -25.01 7.53 -0.51
CA LEU A 260 -23.74 7.55 -1.23
C LEU A 260 -23.35 6.14 -1.71
N PHE A 261 -23.46 5.16 -0.83
CA PHE A 261 -23.12 3.77 -1.17
C PHE A 261 -24.10 3.19 -2.18
N ASP A 262 -25.38 3.55 -2.12
CA ASP A 262 -26.38 3.15 -3.13
C ASP A 262 -26.04 3.71 -4.52
N GLN A 263 -25.48 4.93 -4.59
CA GLN A 263 -24.98 5.50 -5.85
C GLN A 263 -23.77 4.75 -6.40
N PHE A 264 -22.83 4.32 -5.55
CA PHE A 264 -21.68 3.51 -5.98
C PHE A 264 -22.03 2.06 -6.29
N ALA A 265 -23.08 1.52 -5.65
CA ALA A 265 -23.61 0.20 -5.94
C ALA A 265 -24.33 0.16 -7.30
N ALA A 266 -24.85 1.30 -7.77
CA ALA A 266 -25.51 1.40 -9.06
C ALA A 266 -24.53 1.07 -10.20
N ILE A 267 -24.93 0.15 -11.07
CA ILE A 267 -24.20 -0.10 -12.32
C ILE A 267 -24.26 1.20 -13.13
N PRO A 268 -23.11 1.77 -13.55
CA PRO A 268 -23.13 2.95 -14.39
C PRO A 268 -24.01 2.72 -15.64
N GLY A 269 -24.73 3.74 -16.07
CA GLY A 269 -25.56 3.65 -17.29
C GLY A 269 -24.71 3.38 -18.55
N GLN A 270 -25.34 3.38 -19.74
CA GLN A 270 -24.70 3.07 -21.02
C GLN A 270 -23.39 3.82 -21.33
N ILE A 271 -23.13 4.96 -20.67
CA ILE A 271 -21.86 5.68 -20.75
C ILE A 271 -21.28 5.79 -19.34
N TYR A 272 -20.06 5.30 -19.16
CA TYR A 272 -19.35 5.37 -17.89
C TYR A 272 -18.92 6.81 -17.58
N PRO A 273 -19.22 7.36 -16.39
CA PRO A 273 -18.80 8.71 -16.01
C PRO A 273 -17.28 8.77 -15.73
N PRO A 274 -16.66 9.95 -15.83
CA PRO A 274 -15.30 10.18 -15.32
C PRO A 274 -15.17 9.75 -13.86
N GLY A 275 -14.07 9.09 -13.52
CA GLY A 275 -13.78 8.53 -12.20
C GLY A 275 -14.16 7.06 -12.07
N THR A 276 -14.89 6.49 -13.02
CA THR A 276 -15.16 5.04 -13.06
C THR A 276 -13.84 4.30 -13.21
N HIS A 277 -13.59 3.36 -12.30
CA HIS A 277 -12.45 2.44 -12.39
C HIS A 277 -12.80 1.31 -13.36
N VAL A 278 -11.87 0.97 -14.24
CA VAL A 278 -12.11 0.13 -15.41
C VAL A 278 -10.96 -0.82 -15.63
N ARG A 279 -11.29 -1.99 -16.14
CA ARG A 279 -10.35 -2.93 -16.75
C ARG A 279 -10.41 -2.77 -18.25
N VAL A 280 -9.25 -2.61 -18.87
CA VAL A 280 -9.11 -2.48 -20.31
C VAL A 280 -8.34 -3.67 -20.86
N THR A 281 -8.97 -4.41 -21.77
CA THR A 281 -8.31 -5.48 -22.53
C THR A 281 -7.50 -4.87 -23.66
N LEU A 282 -6.19 -5.05 -23.59
CA LEU A 282 -5.20 -4.50 -24.50
C LEU A 282 -5.12 -5.31 -25.82
N PRO A 283 -4.53 -4.76 -26.89
CA PRO A 283 -4.44 -5.44 -28.19
C PRO A 283 -3.69 -6.78 -28.18
N ASP A 284 -2.79 -6.99 -27.21
CA ASP A 284 -2.06 -8.23 -27.00
C ASP A 284 -2.85 -9.28 -26.18
N GLY A 285 -4.09 -8.95 -25.79
CA GLY A 285 -4.98 -9.79 -25.01
C GLY A 285 -4.73 -9.74 -23.49
N GLN A 286 -3.79 -8.92 -23.02
CA GLN A 286 -3.59 -8.70 -21.60
C GLN A 286 -4.55 -7.63 -21.06
N ASP A 287 -4.83 -7.65 -19.76
CA ASP A 287 -5.68 -6.65 -19.12
C ASP A 287 -4.85 -5.63 -18.33
N ALA A 288 -5.31 -4.38 -18.32
CA ALA A 288 -4.75 -3.32 -17.49
C ALA A 288 -5.88 -2.52 -16.80
N ASP A 289 -5.67 -2.24 -15.52
CA ASP A 289 -6.64 -1.51 -14.69
C ASP A 289 -6.30 -0.02 -14.65
N GLY A 290 -7.32 0.83 -14.54
CA GLY A 290 -7.15 2.28 -14.47
C GLY A 290 -8.47 3.04 -14.28
N ALA A 291 -8.42 4.37 -14.38
CA ALA A 291 -9.59 5.22 -14.16
C ALA A 291 -9.97 6.02 -15.42
N LEU A 292 -11.27 6.16 -15.69
CA LEU A 292 -11.80 6.99 -16.76
C LEU A 292 -11.70 8.47 -16.44
N TYR A 293 -11.27 9.26 -17.41
CA TYR A 293 -11.08 10.70 -17.31
C TYR A 293 -12.07 11.46 -18.19
N ALA A 294 -12.42 10.91 -19.34
CA ALA A 294 -13.42 11.48 -20.23
C ALA A 294 -14.03 10.42 -21.13
N SER A 295 -15.17 10.74 -21.73
CA SER A 295 -15.81 9.96 -22.78
C SER A 295 -16.28 10.91 -23.88
N ALA A 296 -16.14 10.51 -25.13
CA ALA A 296 -16.64 11.26 -26.28
C ALA A 296 -17.36 10.30 -27.24
N PRO A 297 -18.48 10.73 -27.85
CA PRO A 297 -19.11 9.95 -28.92
C PRO A 297 -18.11 9.81 -30.07
N ARG A 298 -18.07 8.60 -30.66
CA ARG A 298 -17.19 8.29 -31.78
C ARG A 298 -17.90 8.56 -33.12
N ASP A 299 -17.18 9.12 -34.08
CA ASP A 299 -17.65 9.23 -35.46
C ASP A 299 -17.92 7.84 -36.05
N GLY A 300 -19.17 7.56 -36.40
CA GLY A 300 -19.62 6.24 -36.87
C GLY A 300 -20.37 5.39 -35.83
N GLY A 301 -20.56 5.91 -34.61
CA GLY A 301 -21.28 5.24 -33.52
C GLY A 301 -20.33 4.69 -32.45
N GLY A 302 -20.83 4.64 -31.21
CA GLY A 302 -20.08 4.19 -30.04
C GLY A 302 -19.44 5.30 -29.22
N THR A 303 -18.62 4.93 -28.23
CA THR A 303 -18.01 5.87 -27.27
C THR A 303 -16.50 5.63 -27.13
N THR A 304 -15.70 6.63 -27.48
CA THR A 304 -14.27 6.63 -27.16
C THR A 304 -14.09 7.11 -25.73
N TYR A 305 -13.40 6.32 -24.92
CA TYR A 305 -13.06 6.64 -23.55
C TYR A 305 -11.60 7.04 -23.43
N ARG A 306 -11.33 8.08 -22.65
CA ARG A 306 -9.99 8.46 -22.20
C ARG A 306 -9.80 7.96 -20.79
N TRP A 307 -8.75 7.20 -20.57
CA TRP A 307 -8.50 6.54 -19.29
C TRP A 307 -7.03 6.62 -18.92
N ARG A 308 -6.74 6.52 -17.62
CA ARG A 308 -5.39 6.56 -17.10
C ARG A 308 -5.07 5.24 -16.40
N PRO A 309 -4.07 4.47 -16.86
CA PRO A 309 -3.65 3.24 -16.19
C PRO A 309 -3.17 3.49 -14.76
N ASP A 310 -3.45 2.57 -13.84
CA ASP A 310 -2.98 2.68 -12.45
C ASP A 310 -1.45 2.66 -12.34
N ALA A 311 -0.78 1.91 -13.22
CA ALA A 311 0.67 1.91 -13.36
C ALA A 311 1.24 3.32 -13.59
N ALA A 312 0.49 4.19 -14.28
CA ALA A 312 0.91 5.57 -14.57
C ALA A 312 0.99 6.45 -13.31
N ASN A 313 0.36 6.03 -12.20
CA ASN A 313 0.38 6.72 -10.92
C ASN A 313 1.47 6.21 -9.97
N GLN A 314 2.20 5.15 -10.36
CA GLN A 314 3.21 4.52 -9.52
C GLN A 314 4.51 5.36 -9.45
N PRO A 315 5.20 5.36 -8.30
CA PRO A 315 6.51 6.00 -8.14
C PRO A 315 7.51 5.60 -9.23
N GLY A 316 8.17 6.59 -9.83
CA GLY A 316 9.20 6.36 -10.86
C GLY A 316 8.66 6.16 -12.28
N HIS A 317 7.33 6.09 -12.45
CA HIS A 317 6.70 6.03 -13.77
C HIS A 317 6.87 7.38 -14.51
N PRO A 318 7.20 7.41 -15.81
CA PRO A 318 7.37 8.66 -16.56
C PRO A 318 6.12 9.54 -16.55
N TRP A 319 4.93 8.95 -16.61
CA TRP A 319 3.66 9.68 -16.60
C TRP A 319 3.24 10.15 -15.20
N GLN A 320 3.93 9.76 -14.12
CA GLN A 320 3.53 10.09 -12.75
C GLN A 320 3.37 11.62 -12.54
N ARG A 321 4.22 12.42 -13.18
CA ARG A 321 4.21 13.89 -13.13
C ARG A 321 3.32 14.56 -14.18
N HIS A 322 2.64 13.77 -15.00
CA HIS A 322 1.77 14.22 -16.07
C HIS A 322 0.36 13.67 -15.83
N PRO A 323 -0.37 14.20 -14.82
CA PRO A 323 -1.67 13.66 -14.45
C PRO A 323 -2.70 13.76 -15.58
N THR A 324 -2.55 14.70 -16.52
CA THR A 324 -3.45 14.85 -17.68
C THR A 324 -3.20 13.88 -18.83
N TRP A 325 -2.15 13.05 -18.76
CA TRP A 325 -1.88 12.06 -19.79
C TRP A 325 -2.77 10.82 -19.61
N THR A 326 -3.37 10.40 -20.71
CA THR A 326 -4.36 9.34 -20.80
C THR A 326 -4.12 8.49 -22.05
N LEU A 327 -4.68 7.29 -22.06
CA LEU A 327 -4.84 6.43 -23.23
C LEU A 327 -6.28 6.48 -23.72
N GLU A 328 -6.49 6.13 -24.99
CA GLU A 328 -7.83 6.00 -25.57
C GLU A 328 -8.22 4.52 -25.69
N THR A 329 -9.47 4.22 -25.42
CA THR A 329 -10.07 2.89 -25.63
C THR A 329 -11.53 3.03 -26.06
N THR A 330 -12.19 1.93 -26.41
CA THR A 330 -13.61 1.90 -26.77
C THR A 330 -14.40 1.05 -25.78
N GLU A 331 -15.73 1.17 -25.80
CA GLU A 331 -16.63 0.36 -24.98
C GLU A 331 -16.46 -1.15 -25.17
N LEU A 332 -15.91 -1.61 -26.30
CA LEU A 332 -15.72 -3.03 -26.61
C LEU A 332 -14.58 -3.67 -25.82
N HIS A 333 -13.64 -2.87 -25.34
CA HIS A 333 -12.44 -3.32 -24.62
C HIS A 333 -12.47 -2.95 -23.15
N LEU A 334 -13.58 -2.36 -22.68
CA LEU A 334 -13.68 -1.75 -21.37
C LEU A 334 -14.76 -2.46 -20.56
N THR A 335 -14.36 -2.93 -19.38
CA THR A 335 -15.28 -3.45 -18.36
C THR A 335 -15.15 -2.59 -17.12
N ASP A 336 -16.27 -2.17 -16.52
CA ASP A 336 -16.22 -1.48 -15.24
C ASP A 336 -15.86 -2.45 -14.12
N ILE A 337 -14.93 -2.03 -13.28
CA ILE A 337 -14.51 -2.78 -12.11
C ILE A 337 -14.71 -1.93 -10.88
N LEU A 338 -15.16 -2.56 -9.80
CA LEU A 338 -15.40 -1.87 -8.55
C LEU A 338 -14.34 -2.27 -7.54
N GLY A 339 -13.61 -1.27 -7.06
CA GLY A 339 -12.50 -1.48 -6.13
C GLY A 339 -11.22 -1.93 -6.82
N THR A 340 -10.14 -1.99 -6.04
CA THR A 340 -8.86 -2.53 -6.49
C THR A 340 -8.83 -4.03 -6.30
N HIS A 341 -8.60 -4.77 -7.38
CA HIS A 341 -8.40 -6.21 -7.34
C HIS A 341 -6.91 -6.52 -7.13
N ILE A 342 -6.60 -7.28 -6.09
CA ILE A 342 -5.22 -7.71 -5.85
C ILE A 342 -5.10 -9.10 -6.46
N SER A 343 -4.51 -9.22 -7.65
CA SER A 343 -4.16 -10.54 -8.19
C SER A 343 -3.06 -11.14 -7.31
N THR A 344 -3.44 -12.08 -6.45
CA THR A 344 -2.49 -12.83 -5.59
C THR A 344 -1.74 -13.93 -6.33
N ASP A 345 -2.18 -14.30 -7.54
CA ASP A 345 -1.60 -15.41 -8.30
C ASP A 345 -0.56 -15.01 -9.35
N ASP A 346 -0.45 -13.71 -9.71
CA ASP A 346 0.39 -13.28 -10.84
C ASP A 346 1.37 -12.13 -10.53
N GLN A 347 1.72 -11.84 -9.27
CA GLN A 347 2.84 -10.93 -9.05
C GLN A 347 4.16 -11.68 -9.25
N PRO A 348 4.91 -11.42 -10.35
CA PRO A 348 6.20 -12.02 -10.56
C PRO A 348 7.13 -11.66 -9.41
N ASP A 349 8.17 -12.47 -9.27
CA ASP A 349 9.09 -12.46 -8.15
C ASP A 349 10.05 -11.25 -8.11
N VAL A 350 9.51 -10.05 -8.20
CA VAL A 350 10.25 -8.82 -8.47
C VAL A 350 10.46 -8.07 -7.15
N PRO A 351 11.72 -7.86 -6.73
CA PRO A 351 12.01 -7.06 -5.54
C PRO A 351 11.44 -5.65 -5.67
N LEU A 352 10.88 -5.12 -4.58
CA LEU A 352 10.45 -3.72 -4.53
C LEU A 352 11.64 -2.79 -4.82
N ALA A 353 11.52 -1.97 -5.87
CA ALA A 353 12.58 -1.08 -6.28
C ALA A 353 12.52 0.27 -5.53
N THR A 354 13.54 1.10 -5.74
CA THR A 354 13.65 2.43 -5.14
C THR A 354 12.39 3.25 -5.40
N GLY A 355 11.83 3.85 -4.36
CA GLY A 355 10.63 4.66 -4.44
C GLY A 355 9.32 3.93 -4.17
N ALA A 356 9.33 2.59 -4.10
CA ALA A 356 8.15 1.84 -3.69
C ALA A 356 7.74 2.25 -2.27
N VAL A 357 6.43 2.45 -2.06
CA VAL A 357 5.87 2.79 -0.75
C VAL A 357 5.38 1.52 -0.09
N VAL A 358 5.83 1.28 1.13
CA VAL A 358 5.56 0.07 1.90
C VAL A 358 4.92 0.39 3.24
N ARG A 359 4.20 -0.59 3.77
CA ARG A 359 3.74 -0.64 5.15
C ARG A 359 4.49 -1.72 5.90
N THR A 360 4.88 -1.48 7.15
CA THR A 360 5.42 -2.54 8.00
C THR A 360 4.34 -3.58 8.33
N VAL A 361 4.71 -4.83 8.58
CA VAL A 361 3.74 -5.84 9.02
C VAL A 361 3.40 -5.63 10.49
N ASP A 362 4.41 -5.60 11.35
CA ASP A 362 4.27 -5.55 12.81
C ASP A 362 5.35 -4.70 13.51
N ASP A 363 6.22 -4.02 12.75
CA ASP A 363 7.27 -3.18 13.31
C ASP A 363 6.67 -1.95 14.01
N PRO A 364 6.90 -1.77 15.33
CA PRO A 364 6.31 -0.66 16.09
C PRO A 364 7.01 0.67 15.85
N ARG A 365 8.17 0.69 15.18
CA ARG A 365 8.96 1.93 15.00
C ARG A 365 8.33 2.88 14.00
N PHE A 366 7.61 2.36 13.00
CA PHE A 366 6.92 3.15 11.98
C PHE A 366 5.87 2.30 11.24
N THR A 367 4.93 2.95 10.56
CA THR A 367 3.86 2.29 9.79
C THR A 367 4.14 2.32 8.30
N VAL A 368 4.49 3.48 7.74
CA VAL A 368 4.65 3.68 6.30
C VAL A 368 6.05 4.20 6.01
N GLY A 369 6.66 3.72 4.93
CA GLY A 369 7.95 4.23 4.49
C GLY A 369 8.18 4.02 2.99
N THR A 370 9.27 4.60 2.50
CA THR A 370 9.71 4.45 1.11
C THR A 370 10.91 3.53 1.05
N VAL A 371 10.89 2.53 0.17
CA VAL A 371 12.04 1.67 -0.10
C VAL A 371 13.12 2.49 -0.81
N LEU A 372 14.30 2.57 -0.23
CA LEU A 372 15.49 3.16 -0.86
C LEU A 372 16.27 2.10 -1.64
N ARG A 373 16.41 0.90 -1.05
CA ARG A 373 17.21 -0.21 -1.60
C ARG A 373 16.58 -1.56 -1.34
N ALA A 374 16.83 -2.52 -2.23
CA ALA A 374 16.62 -3.94 -1.99
C ALA A 374 17.97 -4.65 -1.95
N LEU A 375 18.30 -5.28 -0.83
CA LEU A 375 19.57 -5.94 -0.58
C LEU A 375 19.37 -7.46 -0.49
N HIS A 376 20.21 -8.22 -1.17
CA HIS A 376 20.14 -9.67 -1.22
C HIS A 376 21.49 -10.30 -0.88
N TYR A 377 21.74 -10.46 0.42
CA TYR A 377 22.97 -11.04 0.94
C TYR A 377 22.87 -12.58 1.00
N ARG A 378 23.15 -13.26 -0.12
CA ARG A 378 23.10 -14.75 -0.24
C ARG A 378 21.70 -15.34 0.02
N THR A 379 21.61 -16.67 0.04
CA THR A 379 20.38 -17.48 0.19
C THR A 379 19.49 -16.94 1.31
N GLY A 380 18.34 -16.38 0.96
CA GLY A 380 17.36 -15.83 1.90
C GLY A 380 16.42 -14.81 1.24
N SER A 381 15.41 -14.35 1.97
CA SER A 381 14.52 -13.27 1.51
C SER A 381 15.28 -11.94 1.40
N PRO A 382 14.96 -11.07 0.42
CA PRO A 382 15.59 -9.76 0.35
C PRO A 382 15.32 -8.94 1.62
N THR A 383 16.24 -8.03 1.92
CA THR A 383 16.09 -7.02 2.97
C THR A 383 15.94 -5.66 2.31
N TYR A 384 14.96 -4.89 2.72
CA TYR A 384 14.71 -3.55 2.22
C TYR A 384 15.31 -2.52 3.17
N GLU A 385 16.07 -1.57 2.65
CA GLU A 385 16.35 -0.31 3.33
C GLU A 385 15.16 0.62 3.11
N VAL A 386 14.43 0.93 4.19
CA VAL A 386 13.20 1.71 4.14
C VAL A 386 13.41 3.02 4.90
N GLN A 387 13.12 4.15 4.28
CA GLN A 387 13.04 5.46 4.94
C GLN A 387 11.63 5.65 5.53
N PRO A 388 11.48 5.65 6.86
CA PRO A 388 10.18 5.86 7.51
C PRO A 388 9.58 7.23 7.19
N HIS A 389 8.25 7.29 7.10
CA HIS A 389 7.50 8.52 6.89
C HIS A 389 6.89 9.05 8.18
N ASP A 390 6.29 8.19 8.99
CA ASP A 390 5.50 8.56 10.17
C ASP A 390 6.30 8.59 11.47
N THR A 391 7.63 8.45 11.38
CA THR A 391 8.56 8.60 12.49
C THR A 391 9.84 9.30 12.00
N PRO A 392 10.38 10.30 12.72
CA PRO A 392 11.61 11.02 12.33
C PRO A 392 12.86 10.17 12.67
N THR A 393 13.04 9.07 11.96
CA THR A 393 14.14 8.13 12.14
C THR A 393 14.92 7.95 10.85
N ARG A 394 16.20 7.58 10.99
CA ARG A 394 17.06 7.18 9.86
C ARG A 394 16.49 5.95 9.15
N PRO A 395 16.93 5.65 7.91
CA PRO A 395 16.56 4.44 7.21
C PRO A 395 16.76 3.18 8.06
N LEU A 396 15.85 2.22 7.93
CA LEU A 396 15.83 0.96 8.66
C LEU A 396 15.92 -0.20 7.68
N LEU A 397 16.66 -1.24 8.05
CA LEU A 397 16.70 -2.50 7.31
C LEU A 397 15.59 -3.42 7.83
N LEU A 398 14.72 -3.87 6.92
CA LEU A 398 13.61 -4.79 7.20
C LEU A 398 13.64 -5.98 6.24
N PRO A 399 13.44 -7.23 6.71
CA PRO A 399 13.30 -8.36 5.81
C PRO A 399 12.00 -8.25 5.00
N ALA A 400 11.96 -8.89 3.82
CA ALA A 400 10.82 -8.78 2.91
C ALA A 400 9.49 -9.25 3.51
N ASP A 401 9.51 -10.24 4.40
CA ASP A 401 8.31 -10.74 5.09
C ASP A 401 7.79 -9.78 6.18
N ALA A 402 8.54 -8.71 6.49
CA ALA A 402 8.15 -7.67 7.44
C ALA A 402 7.58 -6.42 6.76
N VAL A 403 7.42 -6.41 5.43
CA VAL A 403 6.84 -5.29 4.68
C VAL A 403 5.75 -5.75 3.73
N LEU A 404 4.76 -4.88 3.49
CA LEU A 404 3.71 -5.04 2.51
C LEU A 404 3.77 -3.88 1.51
N PRO A 405 3.77 -4.11 0.20
CA PRO A 405 3.72 -3.04 -0.78
C PRO A 405 2.36 -2.32 -0.71
N LEU A 406 2.39 -1.00 -0.53
CA LEU A 406 1.22 -0.13 -0.69
C LEU A 406 1.16 0.45 -2.10
N ARG A 407 2.32 0.88 -2.63
CA ARG A 407 2.47 1.33 -4.02
C ARG A 407 3.81 0.81 -4.55
N PRO A 408 3.82 -0.17 -5.46
CA PRO A 408 5.07 -0.57 -6.12
C PRO A 408 5.58 0.58 -6.99
N SER A 409 6.86 0.58 -7.29
CA SER A 409 7.48 1.54 -8.23
C SER A 409 7.47 0.98 -9.64
N ALA A 410 7.23 1.84 -10.65
CA ALA A 410 7.20 1.46 -12.06
C ALA A 410 8.31 2.14 -12.88
N TRP A 411 9.57 1.84 -12.59
CA TRP A 411 10.69 2.33 -13.40
C TRP A 411 10.68 1.68 -14.78
N PRO A 412 10.86 2.45 -15.88
CA PRO A 412 10.79 1.90 -17.24
C PRO A 412 12.05 1.12 -17.66
N SER A 413 13.23 1.48 -17.14
CA SER A 413 14.51 0.84 -17.45
C SER A 413 15.53 1.04 -16.34
N LEU A 414 16.57 0.19 -16.30
CA LEU A 414 17.65 0.31 -15.31
C LEU A 414 18.36 1.65 -15.41
N ASP A 415 18.59 2.16 -16.62
CA ASP A 415 19.28 3.43 -16.85
C ASP A 415 18.55 4.63 -16.21
N ARG A 416 17.21 4.64 -16.31
CA ARG A 416 16.36 5.68 -15.68
C ARG A 416 16.39 5.57 -14.15
N LEU A 417 16.32 4.36 -13.63
CA LEU A 417 16.45 4.10 -12.19
C LEU A 417 17.82 4.55 -11.66
N LEU A 418 18.90 4.17 -12.34
CA LEU A 418 20.27 4.54 -11.96
C LEU A 418 20.50 6.06 -11.99
N THR A 419 20.01 6.74 -13.03
CA THR A 419 20.09 8.20 -13.14
C THR A 419 19.36 8.87 -11.98
N ALA A 420 18.12 8.47 -11.70
CA ALA A 420 17.33 9.03 -10.61
C ALA A 420 17.99 8.81 -9.24
N ARG A 421 18.64 7.66 -9.05
CA ARG A 421 19.37 7.36 -7.83
C ARG A 421 20.64 8.20 -7.69
N ALA A 422 21.41 8.36 -8.76
CA ALA A 422 22.59 9.20 -8.76
C ALA A 422 22.23 10.66 -8.41
N ASP A 423 21.16 11.19 -9.00
CA ASP A 423 20.66 12.54 -8.71
C ASP A 423 20.25 12.73 -7.23
N ALA A 424 19.75 11.66 -6.61
CA ALA A 424 19.36 11.63 -5.21
C ALA A 424 20.51 11.32 -4.22
N GLY A 425 21.72 11.05 -4.71
CA GLY A 425 22.86 10.64 -3.88
C GLY A 425 22.73 9.21 -3.32
N LEU A 426 22.01 8.32 -4.01
CA LEU A 426 21.87 6.91 -3.65
C LEU A 426 22.86 6.03 -4.43
N ASP A 427 24.12 6.05 -4.01
CA ASP A 427 25.21 5.25 -4.60
C ASP A 427 24.86 3.76 -4.64
N LEU A 428 25.38 2.99 -5.58
CA LEU A 428 25.16 1.54 -5.63
C LEU A 428 25.88 0.81 -4.50
N LEU A 429 25.22 -0.18 -3.89
CA LEU A 429 25.85 -1.05 -2.88
C LEU A 429 25.99 -2.49 -3.37
N SER A 430 27.11 -3.12 -3.03
CA SER A 430 27.33 -4.55 -3.26
C SER A 430 26.23 -5.39 -2.58
N GLY A 431 25.68 -6.33 -3.33
CA GLY A 431 24.54 -7.16 -2.92
C GLY A 431 23.17 -6.52 -3.15
N GLU A 432 23.09 -5.31 -3.71
CA GLU A 432 21.82 -4.69 -4.09
C GLU A 432 21.20 -5.38 -5.31
N VAL A 433 19.88 -5.48 -5.33
CA VAL A 433 19.08 -5.92 -6.47
C VAL A 433 18.28 -4.74 -6.99
N LEU A 434 18.49 -4.42 -8.25
CA LEU A 434 17.75 -3.39 -8.96
C LEU A 434 16.66 -4.06 -9.77
N ALA A 435 15.45 -3.51 -9.69
CA ALA A 435 14.30 -4.02 -10.39
C ALA A 435 13.57 -2.88 -11.09
N THR A 436 13.13 -3.16 -12.31
CA THR A 436 12.33 -2.27 -13.13
C THR A 436 11.22 -3.08 -13.77
N THR A 437 10.34 -2.40 -14.48
CA THR A 437 9.23 -3.05 -15.16
C THR A 437 9.69 -3.88 -16.37
N THR A 438 10.93 -3.73 -16.85
CA THR A 438 11.51 -4.47 -17.99
C THR A 438 12.68 -5.37 -17.61
N GLU A 439 13.49 -4.94 -16.64
CA GLU A 439 14.79 -5.54 -16.33
C GLU A 439 15.00 -5.69 -14.82
N THR A 440 15.73 -6.73 -14.44
CA THR A 440 16.32 -6.91 -13.11
C THR A 440 17.83 -7.04 -13.24
N ALA A 441 18.57 -6.55 -12.25
CA ALA A 441 20.03 -6.65 -12.19
C ALA A 441 20.51 -6.77 -10.75
N ARG A 442 21.69 -7.37 -10.57
CA ARG A 442 22.38 -7.47 -9.27
C ARG A 442 23.62 -6.61 -9.26
N VAL A 443 23.96 -6.05 -8.11
CA VAL A 443 25.16 -5.22 -7.93
C VAL A 443 26.24 -6.02 -7.22
N PHE A 444 27.44 -6.03 -7.79
CA PHE A 444 28.64 -6.64 -7.18
C PHE A 444 29.80 -5.66 -7.19
N ASP A 445 30.70 -5.82 -6.23
CA ASP A 445 31.97 -5.10 -6.23
C ASP A 445 32.85 -5.53 -7.41
N GLY A 446 33.32 -4.54 -8.17
CA GLY A 446 34.31 -4.71 -9.22
C GLY A 446 35.59 -3.89 -8.95
N PRO A 447 36.63 -4.06 -9.77
CA PRO A 447 37.93 -3.37 -9.59
C PRO A 447 37.86 -1.85 -9.68
N HIS A 448 36.75 -1.29 -10.19
CA HIS A 448 36.52 0.15 -10.31
C HIS A 448 35.28 0.59 -9.52
N GLY A 449 34.89 -0.18 -8.49
CA GLY A 449 33.68 0.05 -7.70
C GLY A 449 32.51 -0.85 -8.10
N PRO A 450 31.32 -0.62 -7.50
CA PRO A 450 30.12 -1.42 -7.74
C PRO A 450 29.70 -1.42 -9.22
N ARG A 451 29.31 -2.59 -9.75
CA ARG A 451 28.88 -2.79 -11.14
C ARG A 451 27.65 -3.68 -11.22
N LEU A 452 26.86 -3.49 -12.28
CA LEU A 452 25.75 -4.38 -12.61
C LEU A 452 26.25 -5.73 -13.11
N TYR A 453 25.55 -6.78 -12.71
CA TYR A 453 25.73 -8.15 -13.13
C TYR A 453 24.38 -8.81 -13.30
N ASP A 454 24.32 -9.87 -14.11
CA ASP A 454 23.13 -10.70 -14.30
C ASP A 454 21.87 -9.90 -14.70
N VAL A 455 22.04 -8.99 -15.68
CA VAL A 455 20.92 -8.21 -16.22
C VAL A 455 20.00 -9.16 -16.98
N ARG A 456 18.75 -9.29 -16.53
CA ARG A 456 17.75 -10.18 -17.12
C ARG A 456 16.43 -9.46 -17.32
N PRO A 457 15.64 -9.85 -18.32
CA PRO A 457 14.26 -9.40 -18.42
C PRO A 457 13.48 -9.72 -17.14
N THR A 458 12.70 -8.76 -16.65
CA THR A 458 11.74 -8.97 -15.58
C THR A 458 10.67 -9.95 -16.08
N PRO A 459 10.25 -10.95 -15.27
CA PRO A 459 9.13 -11.80 -15.65
C PRO A 459 7.87 -10.95 -15.87
N PRO A 460 6.90 -11.43 -16.68
CA PRO A 460 5.67 -10.69 -16.94
C PRO A 460 4.97 -10.36 -15.62
N GLY A 461 4.70 -9.08 -15.41
CA GLY A 461 3.94 -8.56 -14.28
C GLY A 461 2.75 -7.74 -14.77
N PRO A 462 2.10 -6.94 -13.89
CA PRO A 462 1.02 -6.07 -14.32
C PRO A 462 1.48 -5.19 -15.48
N VAL A 463 0.72 -5.24 -16.56
CA VAL A 463 1.09 -4.65 -17.83
C VAL A 463 1.09 -3.14 -17.72
N ASP A 464 2.14 -2.52 -18.25
CA ASP A 464 2.21 -1.08 -18.42
C ASP A 464 1.92 -0.74 -19.90
N PRO A 465 0.66 -0.43 -20.25
CA PRO A 465 0.28 -0.14 -21.64
C PRO A 465 0.83 1.19 -22.13
N THR A 466 1.45 2.01 -21.28
CA THR A 466 1.94 3.34 -21.64
C THR A 466 3.20 3.31 -22.51
N ARG A 467 3.92 2.18 -22.54
CA ARG A 467 5.20 2.06 -23.24
C ARG A 467 5.11 2.12 -24.76
N ALA A 468 4.00 1.65 -25.32
CA ALA A 468 3.83 1.49 -26.76
C ALA A 468 2.89 2.54 -27.37
N ALA A 469 2.36 3.46 -26.56
CA ALA A 469 1.29 4.37 -26.95
C ALA A 469 1.68 5.84 -26.70
N GLU A 470 1.32 6.71 -27.65
CA GLU A 470 1.40 8.15 -27.45
C GLU A 470 0.29 8.61 -26.51
N PRO A 471 0.57 9.45 -25.49
CA PRO A 471 -0.44 9.92 -24.57
C PRO A 471 -1.41 10.89 -25.25
N ALA A 472 -2.70 10.66 -25.08
CA ALA A 472 -3.73 11.69 -25.26
C ALA A 472 -3.76 12.60 -24.01
N THR A 473 -4.17 13.86 -24.19
CA THR A 473 -4.26 14.83 -23.09
C THR A 473 -5.72 15.22 -22.81
N VAL A 474 -6.03 15.43 -21.54
CA VAL A 474 -7.28 16.05 -21.08
C VAL A 474 -6.99 17.41 -20.44
N SER A 475 -8.04 18.21 -20.21
CA SER A 475 -7.93 19.47 -19.47
C SER A 475 -7.39 19.25 -18.05
N ASP A 476 -6.57 20.18 -17.55
CA ASP A 476 -6.04 20.18 -16.18
C ASP A 476 -7.15 20.22 -15.10
N GLU A 477 -8.36 20.66 -15.47
CA GLU A 477 -9.52 20.67 -14.57
C GLU A 477 -10.04 19.26 -14.28
N VAL A 478 -9.84 18.30 -15.19
CA VAL A 478 -10.36 16.93 -15.06
C VAL A 478 -9.71 16.19 -13.88
N PRO A 479 -8.36 16.12 -13.75
CA PRO A 479 -7.73 15.52 -12.57
C PRO A 479 -8.19 16.15 -11.24
N ALA A 480 -8.39 17.46 -11.21
CA ALA A 480 -8.87 18.15 -10.01
C ALA A 480 -10.30 17.73 -9.65
N LEU A 481 -11.19 17.64 -10.64
CA LEU A 481 -12.57 17.15 -10.45
C LEU A 481 -12.60 15.68 -10.00
N LEU A 482 -11.77 14.82 -10.59
CA LEU A 482 -11.67 13.41 -10.19
C LEU A 482 -11.21 13.27 -8.73
N THR A 483 -10.25 14.10 -8.31
CA THR A 483 -9.79 14.14 -6.91
C THR A 483 -10.90 14.53 -5.95
N LEU A 484 -11.80 15.45 -6.35
CA LEU A 484 -12.98 15.83 -5.56
C LEU A 484 -14.04 14.71 -5.55
N LEU A 485 -14.21 13.99 -6.66
CA LEU A 485 -15.15 12.87 -6.78
C LEU A 485 -14.73 11.64 -5.98
N SER A 486 -13.42 11.46 -5.74
CA SER A 486 -12.90 10.42 -4.82
C SER A 486 -13.19 10.70 -3.33
N GLY A 487 -13.81 11.84 -3.02
CA GLY A 487 -14.28 12.21 -1.69
C GLY A 487 -13.62 13.49 -1.16
N PRO A 488 -14.03 13.95 0.04
CA PRO A 488 -13.42 15.12 0.66
C PRO A 488 -11.93 14.86 0.86
N THR A 489 -11.10 15.47 0.01
CA THR A 489 -9.67 15.33 0.09
C THR A 489 -9.22 16.03 1.37
N PRO A 490 -8.64 15.33 2.37
CA PRO A 490 -8.13 16.02 3.54
C PRO A 490 -7.06 16.99 3.06
N THR A 491 -7.27 18.29 3.30
CA THR A 491 -6.24 19.29 3.05
C THR A 491 -5.02 18.92 3.89
N ALA A 492 -3.82 19.16 3.35
CA ALA A 492 -2.61 18.96 4.12
C ALA A 492 -2.71 19.74 5.43
N THR A 493 -2.63 19.04 6.57
CA THR A 493 -2.68 19.66 7.90
C THR A 493 -1.38 19.42 8.62
N ALA A 494 -0.90 20.43 9.32
CA ALA A 494 0.36 20.38 10.05
C ALA A 494 0.13 20.66 11.54
N GLN A 495 0.57 19.76 12.41
CA GLN A 495 0.44 19.88 13.87
C GLN A 495 1.77 19.61 14.55
N LEU A 496 2.15 20.43 15.52
CA LEU A 496 3.32 20.20 16.36
C LEU A 496 2.93 19.34 17.57
N ILE A 497 3.63 18.22 17.78
CA ILE A 497 3.49 17.38 18.98
C ILE A 497 4.89 17.21 19.58
N GLY A 498 5.13 17.84 20.73
CA GLY A 498 6.46 17.89 21.34
C GLY A 498 7.47 18.57 20.41
N THR A 499 8.47 17.81 19.94
CA THR A 499 9.52 18.28 19.01
C THR A 499 9.31 17.79 17.57
N THR A 500 8.17 17.14 17.30
CA THR A 500 7.90 16.50 16.01
C THR A 500 6.74 17.20 15.33
N ARG A 501 6.96 17.64 14.09
CA ARG A 501 5.92 18.13 13.20
C ARG A 501 5.26 16.94 12.52
N LEU A 502 3.95 16.81 12.68
CA LEU A 502 3.13 15.86 11.96
C LEU A 502 2.41 16.58 10.83
N VAL A 503 2.69 16.17 9.59
CA VAL A 503 1.97 16.61 8.39
C VAL A 503 1.10 15.46 7.91
N ARG A 504 -0.20 15.67 7.79
CA ARG A 504 -1.13 14.69 7.21
C ARG A 504 -1.37 15.08 5.77
N ASP A 505 -0.97 14.23 4.84
CA ASP A 505 -1.10 14.42 3.41
C ASP A 505 -1.95 13.29 2.79
N PRO A 506 -2.91 13.59 1.90
CA PRO A 506 -3.77 12.57 1.30
C PRO A 506 -3.01 11.56 0.43
N VAL A 507 -1.89 11.96 -0.19
CA VAL A 507 -1.11 11.12 -1.10
C VAL A 507 -0.03 10.33 -0.36
N HIS A 508 0.62 10.95 0.62
CA HIS A 508 1.78 10.37 1.31
C HIS A 508 1.44 9.82 2.71
N GLY A 509 0.24 10.07 3.21
CA GLY A 509 -0.20 9.68 4.54
C GLY A 509 0.35 10.59 5.62
N HIS A 510 0.73 10.00 6.76
CA HIS A 510 1.33 10.73 7.87
C HIS A 510 2.84 10.90 7.64
N LEU A 511 3.30 12.14 7.67
CA LEU A 511 4.71 12.51 7.63
C LEU A 511 5.11 13.10 8.99
N ALA A 512 6.15 12.56 9.62
CA ALA A 512 6.66 13.00 10.90
C ALA A 512 8.12 13.42 10.77
N VAL A 513 8.41 14.66 11.13
CA VAL A 513 9.73 15.28 10.96
C VAL A 513 10.13 16.01 12.23
N HIS A 514 11.42 16.08 12.54
CA HIS A 514 11.89 16.98 13.59
C HIS A 514 11.56 18.44 13.22
N GLU A 515 11.00 19.19 14.17
CA GLU A 515 10.54 20.57 13.93
C GLU A 515 11.65 21.46 13.37
N ILE A 516 12.90 21.30 13.83
CA ILE A 516 14.04 22.09 13.36
C ILE A 516 14.30 21.85 11.86
N GLU A 517 14.32 20.59 11.43
CA GLU A 517 14.56 20.21 10.02
C GLU A 517 13.40 20.69 9.13
N TYR A 518 12.17 20.59 9.64
CA TYR A 518 10.98 21.09 8.97
C TYR A 518 11.02 22.62 8.75
N GLN A 519 11.39 23.40 9.78
CA GLN A 519 11.52 24.85 9.66
C GLN A 519 12.65 25.26 8.72
N GLN A 520 13.78 24.54 8.74
CA GLN A 520 14.88 24.75 7.79
C GLN A 520 14.41 24.50 6.35
N ALA A 521 13.63 23.44 6.11
CA ALA A 521 13.07 23.14 4.81
C ALA A 521 12.07 24.22 4.35
N LEU A 522 11.15 24.64 5.20
CA LEU A 522 10.19 25.70 4.90
C LEU A 522 10.88 27.02 4.49
N ALA A 523 11.98 27.37 5.16
CA ALA A 523 12.73 28.59 4.86
C ALA A 523 13.37 28.62 3.46
N LEU A 524 13.47 27.47 2.77
CA LEU A 524 13.99 27.41 1.40
C LEU A 524 13.01 27.96 0.36
N GLY A 525 11.70 27.95 0.66
CA GLY A 525 10.65 28.33 -0.27
C GLY A 525 10.34 27.29 -1.36
N PRO A 526 9.25 27.49 -2.13
CA PRO A 526 8.70 26.48 -3.04
C PRO A 526 9.66 26.09 -4.17
N ASP A 527 10.33 27.05 -4.81
CA ASP A 527 11.19 26.76 -5.97
C ASP A 527 12.38 25.88 -5.61
N ARG A 528 13.01 26.14 -4.45
CA ARG A 528 14.17 25.37 -3.99
C ARG A 528 13.77 23.99 -3.49
N LEU A 529 12.65 23.90 -2.78
CA LEU A 529 12.06 22.61 -2.40
C LEU A 529 11.69 21.80 -3.64
N GLY A 530 11.11 22.45 -4.66
CA GLY A 530 10.84 21.85 -5.96
C GLY A 530 12.10 21.28 -6.60
N ALA A 531 13.20 22.05 -6.65
CA ALA A 531 14.49 21.57 -7.17
C ALA A 531 15.10 20.42 -6.34
N LEU A 532 14.91 20.43 -5.01
CA LEU A 532 15.35 19.35 -4.12
C LEU A 532 14.57 18.05 -4.36
N LEU A 533 13.25 18.14 -4.50
CA LEU A 533 12.37 17.00 -4.74
C LEU A 533 12.44 16.53 -6.19
N ALA A 534 12.79 17.40 -7.15
CA ALA A 534 12.99 17.03 -8.55
C ALA A 534 14.07 15.96 -8.71
N ARG A 535 15.12 16.01 -7.87
CA ARG A 535 16.20 15.01 -7.76
C ARG A 535 15.73 13.64 -7.22
N ARG A 536 14.52 13.55 -6.68
CA ARG A 536 13.92 12.33 -6.12
C ARG A 536 12.58 12.05 -6.79
N PRO A 537 12.59 11.68 -8.09
CA PRO A 537 11.38 11.65 -8.89
C PRO A 537 10.27 10.72 -8.40
N TRP A 538 10.60 9.74 -7.55
CA TRP A 538 9.62 8.85 -6.95
C TRP A 538 8.76 9.47 -5.84
N LEU A 539 9.17 10.60 -5.26
CA LEU A 539 8.49 11.17 -4.07
C LEU A 539 7.27 12.02 -4.38
N SER A 540 7.11 12.55 -5.59
CA SER A 540 6.09 13.57 -5.83
C SER A 540 5.35 13.35 -7.14
N PRO A 541 4.01 13.20 -7.11
CA PRO A 541 3.19 13.19 -8.31
C PRO A 541 3.00 14.58 -8.95
N GLY A 542 3.56 15.65 -8.37
CA GLY A 542 3.52 17.02 -8.91
C GLY A 542 3.08 18.03 -7.87
N ASN A 543 3.80 19.17 -7.78
CA ASN A 543 3.52 20.37 -6.97
C ASN A 543 2.74 20.13 -5.66
N PRO A 544 3.29 19.38 -4.69
CA PRO A 544 2.62 19.14 -3.42
C PRO A 544 2.49 20.46 -2.63
N PRO A 545 1.53 20.56 -1.68
CA PRO A 545 1.46 21.69 -0.75
C PRO A 545 2.82 21.97 -0.10
N LEU A 546 3.11 23.24 0.19
CA LEU A 546 4.43 23.66 0.69
C LEU A 546 4.83 22.88 1.95
N GLU A 547 3.88 22.63 2.84
CA GLU A 547 4.07 21.87 4.07
C GLU A 547 4.46 20.43 3.79
N THR A 548 3.79 19.78 2.83
CA THR A 548 4.13 18.42 2.37
C THR A 548 5.51 18.41 1.70
N ALA A 549 5.79 19.39 0.84
CA ALA A 549 7.08 19.51 0.16
C ALA A 549 8.25 19.65 1.15
N ALA A 550 8.09 20.50 2.16
CA ALA A 550 9.08 20.71 3.21
C ALA A 550 9.29 19.44 4.05
N ALA A 551 8.21 18.76 4.43
CA ALA A 551 8.31 17.50 5.18
C ALA A 551 9.01 16.41 4.37
N LEU A 552 8.63 16.20 3.10
CA LEU A 552 9.29 15.23 2.22
C LEU A 552 10.77 15.54 2.02
N ALA A 553 11.13 16.82 1.80
CA ALA A 553 12.52 17.23 1.65
C ALA A 553 13.33 17.00 2.94
N ALA A 554 12.76 17.29 4.11
CA ALA A 554 13.43 17.04 5.38
C ALA A 554 13.62 15.53 5.67
N ILE A 555 12.65 14.68 5.31
CA ILE A 555 12.75 13.23 5.49
C ILE A 555 13.78 12.61 4.53
N HIS A 556 13.70 12.93 3.24
CA HIS A 556 14.45 12.24 2.20
C HIS A 556 15.73 12.95 1.75
N ALA A 557 15.93 14.19 2.18
CA ALA A 557 17.05 15.04 1.79
C ALA A 557 17.58 15.93 2.94
N PRO A 558 17.68 15.44 4.20
CA PRO A 558 17.97 16.30 5.35
C PRO A 558 19.30 17.07 5.20
N LEU A 559 20.33 16.41 4.64
CA LEU A 559 21.63 17.06 4.39
C LEU A 559 21.58 18.10 3.27
N ASP A 560 20.81 17.86 2.20
CA ASP A 560 20.64 18.83 1.13
C ASP A 560 19.87 20.06 1.63
N VAL A 561 18.85 19.86 2.47
CA VAL A 561 18.10 20.95 3.12
C VAL A 561 19.04 21.79 3.97
N LEU A 562 19.80 21.15 4.87
CA LEU A 562 20.73 21.83 5.76
C LEU A 562 21.79 22.62 4.99
N THR A 563 22.43 22.00 3.99
CA THR A 563 23.47 22.66 3.19
C THR A 563 22.93 23.85 2.40
N THR A 564 21.72 23.74 1.85
CA THR A 564 21.06 24.83 1.13
C THR A 564 20.65 25.97 2.07
N PHE A 565 20.15 25.63 3.26
CA PHE A 565 19.76 26.59 4.30
C PHE A 565 20.96 27.37 4.85
N VAL A 566 22.09 26.69 5.10
CA VAL A 566 23.34 27.35 5.55
C VAL A 566 23.84 28.33 4.49
N ARG A 567 23.78 27.97 3.20
CA ARG A 567 24.16 28.88 2.10
C ARG A 567 23.27 30.12 2.00
N LEU A 568 21.98 30.00 2.33
CA LEU A 568 21.06 31.14 2.41
C LEU A 568 21.39 32.10 3.54
N SER A 569 21.90 31.56 4.65
CA SER A 569 22.20 32.32 5.85
C SER A 569 23.57 33.03 5.80
N GLN A 570 24.37 32.77 4.76
CA GLN A 570 25.65 33.44 4.55
C GLN A 570 25.43 34.79 3.84
N PRO A 571 26.01 35.90 4.34
CA PRO A 571 25.98 37.16 3.62
C PRO A 571 26.68 36.98 2.26
N PRO A 572 26.19 37.64 1.19
CA PRO A 572 26.86 37.59 -0.11
C PRO A 572 28.32 38.01 0.09
N PRO A 573 29.29 37.34 -0.57
CA PRO A 573 30.68 37.71 -0.42
C PRO A 573 30.83 39.18 -0.78
N THR A 574 31.20 40.00 0.21
CA THR A 574 31.44 41.43 0.04
C THR A 574 32.46 41.56 -1.07
N SER A 575 32.01 42.02 -2.24
CA SER A 575 32.91 42.38 -3.31
C SER A 575 33.81 43.47 -2.74
N ALA A 576 35.08 43.14 -2.50
CA ALA A 576 36.05 44.12 -2.05
C ALA A 576 36.04 45.27 -3.07
N PRO A 577 35.95 46.53 -2.63
CA PRO A 577 35.94 47.66 -3.54
C PRO A 577 37.26 47.66 -4.31
N GLY A 578 37.16 47.46 -5.62
CA GLY A 578 38.27 47.67 -6.54
C GLY A 578 38.80 49.08 -6.33
N SER A 579 40.08 49.18 -6.01
CA SER A 579 40.80 50.45 -5.99
C SER A 579 40.78 51.05 -7.40
N PRO A 580 40.28 52.28 -7.59
CA PRO A 580 40.43 53.01 -8.83
C PRO A 580 41.78 53.74 -8.81
N GLY A 581 42.55 53.64 -9.89
CA GLY A 581 43.58 54.63 -10.21
C GLY A 581 44.93 54.05 -10.61
N MET A 582 45.11 53.83 -11.92
CA MET A 582 46.16 54.50 -12.69
C MET A 582 45.95 54.19 -14.17
N GLU A 583 45.26 55.11 -14.84
CA GLU A 583 45.53 55.38 -16.25
C GLU A 583 46.92 56.04 -16.31
N ASP A 584 47.86 55.48 -17.07
CA ASP A 584 48.81 56.33 -17.77
C ASP A 584 48.94 55.90 -19.23
N VAL A 585 49.01 56.94 -20.04
CA VAL A 585 48.80 57.05 -21.48
C VAL A 585 50.02 56.50 -22.22
N SER A 586 49.80 55.75 -23.31
CA SER A 586 50.58 55.89 -24.56
C SER A 586 50.02 55.02 -25.70
N ARG A 587 49.42 55.69 -26.69
CA ARG A 587 49.11 55.23 -28.06
C ARG A 587 50.24 55.71 -28.99
N PRO A 588 50.55 55.09 -30.16
CA PRO A 588 49.75 55.29 -31.39
C PRO A 588 49.66 54.01 -32.29
N ALA A 589 48.47 53.63 -32.80
CA ALA A 589 47.92 53.88 -34.16
C ALA A 589 48.24 52.81 -35.25
N ALA A 590 47.20 52.00 -35.58
CA ALA A 590 46.72 51.36 -36.84
C ALA A 590 47.68 51.07 -38.04
N PRO A 591 47.41 50.10 -38.98
CA PRO A 591 46.07 49.60 -39.40
C PRO A 591 45.95 48.07 -39.75
N SER A 592 44.71 47.58 -39.90
CA SER A 592 44.33 46.39 -40.71
C SER A 592 44.27 46.78 -42.21
N PRO A 593 44.19 45.89 -43.24
CA PRO A 593 43.69 44.50 -43.25
C PRO A 593 44.52 43.51 -44.12
N ASP A 594 44.14 42.23 -44.15
CA ASP A 594 44.02 41.47 -45.41
C ASP A 594 43.43 40.07 -45.17
N SER A 595 42.27 39.83 -45.80
CA SER A 595 41.82 38.51 -46.23
C SER A 595 42.40 38.22 -47.61
N PRO A 596 42.56 36.95 -48.00
CA PRO A 596 41.65 36.47 -49.04
C PRO A 596 41.22 34.99 -48.87
N SER A 597 39.94 34.73 -49.17
CA SER A 597 39.45 33.53 -49.88
C SER A 597 39.39 33.87 -51.39
N PRO A 598 39.00 33.01 -52.37
CA PRO A 598 38.48 31.63 -52.30
C PRO A 598 39.02 30.68 -53.41
N ALA A 599 38.61 29.41 -53.41
CA ALA A 599 38.41 28.63 -54.64
C ALA A 599 37.34 27.55 -54.47
N THR A 600 36.40 27.59 -55.40
CA THR A 600 35.17 26.83 -55.63
C THR A 600 35.44 25.46 -56.27
N SER A 601 34.56 24.45 -56.10
CA SER A 601 33.78 23.85 -57.20
C SER A 601 33.03 22.55 -56.82
N LEU A 602 31.70 22.63 -56.96
CA LEU A 602 30.70 21.67 -57.47
C LEU A 602 30.90 20.15 -57.31
N SER A 603 29.88 19.45 -56.78
CA SER A 603 28.79 18.82 -57.58
C SER A 603 27.86 17.96 -56.70
N ASP A 604 26.57 18.29 -56.73
CA ASP A 604 25.42 17.37 -56.52
C ASP A 604 25.10 16.73 -57.92
N PRO A 605 24.15 15.78 -58.15
CA PRO A 605 23.06 15.28 -57.28
C PRO A 605 22.77 13.75 -57.38
N ALA A 606 21.83 13.25 -56.56
CA ALA A 606 20.61 12.52 -56.99
C ALA A 606 20.03 11.58 -55.92
N ALA A 607 18.71 11.67 -55.75
CA ALA A 607 17.85 10.75 -55.00
C ALA A 607 17.80 9.33 -55.60
N PRO A 608 17.17 8.38 -54.89
CA PRO A 608 15.97 7.78 -55.48
C PRO A 608 14.81 7.60 -54.50
N ALA A 609 13.60 7.78 -55.02
CA ALA A 609 12.35 7.25 -54.50
C ALA A 609 12.09 5.88 -55.13
N TRP A 610 11.66 4.86 -54.36
CA TRP A 610 10.98 3.67 -54.89
C TRP A 610 9.95 3.14 -53.88
N ASP A 611 8.78 2.84 -54.42
CA ASP A 611 7.59 2.21 -53.83
C ASP A 611 7.76 0.70 -53.57
N GLY A 612 7.04 0.22 -52.54
CA GLY A 612 6.29 -1.06 -52.47
C GLY A 612 7.06 -2.39 -52.44
N PRO A 613 6.40 -3.52 -52.09
CA PRO A 613 4.95 -3.75 -51.93
C PRO A 613 4.39 -3.68 -50.50
#